data_AF-A0A967TST1-F1
#
_entry.id   AF-A0A967TST1-F1
#
_cell.length_a   1.000
_cell.length_b   1.000
_cell.length_c   1.000
_cell.angle_alpha   90.00
_cell.angle_beta   90.00
_cell.angle_gamma   90.00
#
_symmetry.space_group_name_H-M   'P 1'
#
loop_
_entity.id
_entity.type
_entity.pdbx_description
1 polymer ?
#
loop_
_entity_poly.entity_id
_entity_poly.type
_entity_poly.pdbx_seq_one_letter_code
_entity_poly.pdbx_strand_id
1 'polypeptide(L)'
;YEKRLLRYDAAPSEFLTRDKKALVVDIYARYRITDPLQFFQTLRDLPSAHARLDAIISSSLREAVASHDQSEIITEKREPIMDEVTR
;
A
#
# COMPACT_ATOMS: atom_id res chain seq x y z
N TYR A 1 26.47 1.10 1.12
CA TYR A 1 25.02 1.03 0.89
C TYR A 1 24.29 1.77 1.99
N GLU A 2 23.45 2.73 1.64
CA GLU A 2 22.80 3.64 2.59
C GLU A 2 21.86 2.90 3.54
N LYS A 3 22.09 3.03 4.85
CA LYS A 3 21.22 2.51 5.93
C LYS A 3 19.98 3.39 6.18
N ARG A 4 19.64 4.26 5.24
CA ARG A 4 18.56 5.25 5.39
C ARG A 4 17.21 4.59 5.14
N LEU A 5 16.19 5.10 5.83
CA LEU A 5 14.81 4.69 5.60
C LEU A 5 14.37 5.31 4.27
N LEU A 6 14.02 4.47 3.31
CA LEU A 6 13.53 4.91 2.00
C LEU A 6 12.01 5.00 2.04
N ARG A 7 11.47 6.04 1.40
CA ARG A 7 10.03 6.19 1.20
C ARG A 7 9.67 5.62 -0.16
N TYR A 8 8.65 4.79 -0.17
CA TYR A 8 7.92 4.38 -1.36
C TYR A 8 6.55 5.07 -1.30
N ASP A 9 6.16 5.65 -2.42
CA ASP A 9 4.91 6.37 -2.59
C ASP A 9 4.28 5.86 -3.88
N ALA A 10 3.10 5.26 -3.78
CA ALA A 10 2.41 4.70 -4.92
C ALA A 10 1.42 5.72 -5.47
N ALA A 11 1.19 5.69 -6.78
CA ALA A 11 0.07 6.43 -7.33
C ALA A 11 -1.26 5.88 -6.77
N PRO A 12 -2.23 6.75 -6.44
CA PRO A 12 -3.55 6.32 -6.01
C PRO A 12 -4.13 5.32 -7.02
N SER A 13 -4.55 4.17 -6.51
CA SER A 13 -5.05 3.07 -7.33
C SER A 13 -6.48 2.72 -6.94
N GLU A 14 -7.28 2.37 -7.94
CA GLU A 14 -8.67 1.95 -7.75
C GLU A 14 -8.72 0.44 -7.52
N PHE A 15 -9.37 0.04 -6.42
CA PHE A 15 -9.58 -1.35 -6.06
C PHE A 15 -11.07 -1.65 -5.96
N LEU A 16 -11.47 -2.82 -6.44
CA LEU A 16 -12.85 -3.28 -6.36
C LEU A 16 -13.03 -4.16 -5.12
N THR A 17 -14.00 -3.79 -4.29
CA THR A 17 -14.43 -4.52 -3.10
C THR A 17 -15.31 -5.72 -3.44
N ARG A 18 -15.57 -6.58 -2.45
CA ARG A 18 -16.47 -7.73 -2.59
C ARG A 18 -17.89 -7.33 -3.02
N ASP A 19 -18.40 -6.19 -2.52
CA ASP A 19 -19.70 -5.63 -2.88
C ASP A 19 -19.68 -4.78 -4.16
N LYS A 20 -18.61 -4.90 -4.96
CA LYS A 20 -18.41 -4.22 -6.25
C LYS A 20 -18.39 -2.69 -6.14
N LYS A 21 -17.95 -2.16 -5.01
CA LYS A 21 -17.67 -0.73 -4.84
C LYS A 21 -16.21 -0.46 -5.16
N ALA A 22 -15.98 0.60 -5.92
CA ALA A 22 -14.65 1.10 -6.17
C ALA A 22 -14.14 1.91 -4.98
N LEU A 23 -12.92 1.62 -4.55
CA LEU A 23 -12.18 2.36 -3.54
C LEU A 23 -10.91 2.92 -4.16
N VAL A 24 -10.74 4.24 -4.08
CA VAL A 24 -9.48 4.90 -4.42
C VAL A 24 -8.62 4.94 -3.16
N VAL A 25 -7.51 4.22 -3.18
CA VAL A 25 -6.61 4.08 -2.02
C VAL A 25 -5.26 4.72 -2.35
N ASP A 26 -4.85 5.64 -1.47
CA ASP A 26 -3.50 6.19 -1.45
C ASP A 26 -2.60 5.33 -0.54
N ILE A 27 -1.41 4.97 -1.02
CA ILE A 27 -0.51 4.02 -0.35
C ILE A 27 0.88 4.60 -0.26
N TYR A 28 1.38 4.69 0.97
CA TYR A 28 2.78 4.98 1.24
C TYR A 28 3.39 3.86 2.06
N ALA A 29 4.65 3.51 1.76
CA ALA A 29 5.41 2.55 2.52
C ALA A 29 6.80 3.09 2.86
N ARG A 30 7.38 2.58 3.93
CA ARG A 30 8.77 2.86 4.30
C ARG A 30 9.54 1.56 4.37
N TYR A 31 10.66 1.49 3.67
CA TYR A 31 11.47 0.29 3.61
C TYR A 31 12.94 0.61 3.83
N ARG A 32 13.72 -0.41 4.19
CA ARG A 32 15.17 -0.32 4.36
C ARG A 32 15.79 -1.56 3.73
N ILE A 33 16.89 -1.36 3.02
CA ILE A 33 17.70 -2.47 2.50
C ILE A 33 18.53 -3.02 3.67
N THR A 34 18.22 -4.24 4.09
CA THR A 34 18.95 -4.95 5.16
C THR A 34 20.21 -5.61 4.63
N ASP A 35 20.11 -6.31 3.49
CA ASP A 35 21.24 -6.93 2.79
C ASP A 35 21.46 -6.28 1.41
N PRO A 36 22.53 -5.50 1.24
CA PRO A 36 22.84 -4.85 -0.03
C PRO A 36 23.37 -5.79 -1.12
N LEU A 37 24.03 -6.90 -0.74
CA LEU A 37 24.54 -7.87 -1.71
C LEU A 37 23.38 -8.62 -2.34
N GLN A 38 22.45 -9.10 -1.51
CA GLN A 38 21.24 -9.76 -2.01
C GLN A 38 20.39 -8.81 -2.86
N PHE A 39 20.23 -7.56 -2.42
CA PHE A 39 19.52 -6.53 -3.19
C PHE A 39 20.11 -6.35 -4.60
N PHE A 40 21.43 -6.21 -4.71
CA PHE A 40 22.10 -6.02 -5.99
C PHE A 40 21.98 -7.25 -6.89
N GLN A 41 22.00 -8.46 -6.32
CA GLN A 41 21.82 -9.70 -7.07
C GLN A 41 20.40 -9.84 -7.62
N THR A 42 19.37 -9.46 -6.86
CA THR A 42 17.97 -9.68 -7.24
C THR A 42 17.39 -8.56 -8.09
N LEU A 43 17.65 -7.30 -7.71
CA LEU A 43 16.95 -6.13 -8.26
C LEU A 43 17.90 -5.24 -9.08
N ARG A 44 19.21 -5.32 -8.85
CA ARG A 44 20.30 -4.54 -9.50
C ARG A 44 20.23 -3.03 -9.31
N ASP A 45 19.05 -2.43 -9.38
CA ASP A 45 18.82 -0.99 -9.28
C ASP A 45 17.56 -0.64 -8.44
N LEU A 46 17.47 0.63 -8.05
CA LEU A 46 16.35 1.17 -7.26
C LEU A 46 15.02 1.22 -8.03
N PRO A 47 14.96 1.56 -9.33
CA PRO A 47 13.72 1.51 -10.10
C PRO A 47 13.07 0.12 -10.14
N SER A 48 13.87 -0.93 -10.33
CA SER A 48 13.39 -2.31 -10.32
C SER A 48 12.89 -2.72 -8.95
N ALA A 49 13.55 -2.26 -7.89
CA ALA A 49 13.07 -2.44 -6.52
C ALA A 49 11.72 -1.74 -6.28
N HIS A 50 11.56 -0.52 -6.79
CA HIS A 50 10.31 0.23 -6.69
C HIS A 50 9.17 -0.49 -7.42
N ALA A 51 9.39 -0.94 -8.65
CA ALA A 51 8.41 -1.71 -9.42
C ALA A 51 8.04 -3.04 -8.74
N ARG A 52 9.01 -3.70 -8.09
CA ARG A 52 8.74 -4.94 -7.35
C ARG A 52 7.89 -4.69 -6.10
N LEU A 53 8.19 -3.62 -5.35
CA LEU A 53 7.38 -3.20 -4.21
C LEU A 53 5.95 -2.86 -4.64
N ASP A 54 5.81 -2.12 -5.73
CA ASP A 54 4.51 -1.76 -6.32
C ASP A 54 3.66 -2.99 -6.66
N ALA A 55 4.25 -3.97 -7.36
CA ALA A 55 3.56 -5.22 -7.69
C ALA A 55 3.15 -6.02 -6.43
N ILE A 56 4.01 -6.10 -5.41
CA ILE A 56 3.71 -6.85 -4.18
C ILE A 56 2.59 -6.17 -3.39
N ILE A 57 2.71 -4.86 -3.17
CA ILE A 57 1.75 -4.08 -2.40
C ILE A 57 0.39 -4.06 -3.10
N SER A 58 0.35 -3.76 -4.39
CA SER A 58 -0.90 -3.74 -5.16
C SER A 58 -1.57 -5.11 -5.23
N SER A 59 -0.81 -6.19 -5.35
CA SER A 59 -1.35 -7.56 -5.32
C SER A 59 -1.97 -7.89 -3.95
N SER A 60 -1.25 -7.63 -2.86
CA SER A 60 -1.73 -7.91 -1.50
C SER A 60 -2.94 -7.05 -1.15
N LEU A 61 -2.95 -5.76 -1.53
CA LEU A 61 -4.08 -4.88 -1.29
C LEU A 61 -5.29 -5.28 -2.12
N ARG A 62 -5.10 -5.70 -3.37
CA ARG A 62 -6.20 -6.20 -4.21
C ARG A 62 -6.86 -7.42 -3.59
N GLU A 63 -6.08 -8.36 -3.06
CA GLU A 63 -6.61 -9.55 -2.39
C GLU A 63 -7.39 -9.20 -1.11
N ALA A 64 -6.82 -8.32 -0.28
CA ALA A 64 -7.49 -7.82 0.92
C ALA A 64 -8.81 -7.08 0.57
N VAL A 65 -8.76 -6.11 -0.35
CA VAL A 65 -9.95 -5.34 -0.72
C VAL A 65 -11.01 -6.21 -1.39
N ALA A 66 -10.62 -7.16 -2.25
CA ALA A 66 -11.57 -8.04 -2.94
C ALA A 66 -12.28 -9.04 -2.00
N SER A 67 -11.71 -9.32 -0.84
CA SER A 67 -12.28 -10.25 0.16
C SER A 67 -13.18 -9.55 1.19
N HIS A 68 -13.11 -8.23 1.31
CA HIS A 68 -13.86 -7.42 2.27
C HIS A 68 -14.94 -6.55 1.61
N ASP A 69 -16.01 -6.27 2.35
CA ASP A 69 -17.02 -5.31 1.93
C ASP A 69 -16.53 -3.87 2.17
N GLN A 70 -16.99 -2.91 1.35
CA GLN A 70 -16.60 -1.50 1.49
C GLN A 70 -16.83 -0.96 2.91
N SER A 71 -17.94 -1.34 3.54
CA SER A 71 -18.28 -0.91 4.89
C SER A 71 -17.24 -1.34 5.92
N GLU A 72 -16.71 -2.56 5.83
CA GLU A 72 -15.70 -3.05 6.77
C GLU A 72 -14.40 -2.24 6.66
N ILE A 73 -13.99 -1.93 5.43
CA ILE A 73 -12.76 -1.17 5.13
C ILE A 73 -12.88 0.30 5.57
N ILE A 74 -14.05 0.91 5.40
CA ILE A 74 -14.28 2.32 5.78
C ILE A 74 -14.55 2.44 7.28
N THR A 75 -15.13 1.42 7.94
CA THR A 75 -15.52 1.50 9.36
C THR A 75 -14.32 1.68 10.29
N GLU A 76 -13.15 1.11 9.97
CA GLU A 76 -11.91 1.39 10.71
C GLU A 76 -11.52 2.89 10.74
N LYS A 77 -12.02 3.70 9.79
CA LYS A 77 -11.83 5.16 9.75
C LYS A 77 -13.07 5.97 10.14
N ARG A 78 -14.23 5.33 10.35
CA ARG A 78 -15.52 6.03 10.47
C ARG A 78 -15.79 6.59 11.87
N GLU A 79 -15.34 5.92 12.93
CA GLU A 79 -15.48 6.41 14.31
C GLU A 79 -14.93 7.85 14.50
N PRO A 80 -13.68 8.17 14.10
CA PRO A 80 -13.16 9.53 14.31
C PRO A 80 -13.81 10.61 13.43
N ILE A 81 -14.33 10.26 12.25
CA ILE A 81 -14.95 11.23 11.32
C ILE A 81 -16.37 11.62 11.79
N MET A 82 -17.13 10.66 12.34
CA MET A 82 -18.47 10.95 12.88
C MET A 82 -18.41 11.79 14.16
N ASP A 83 -17.36 11.64 14.96
CA ASP A 83 -17.10 12.51 16.12
C ASP A 83 -16.75 13.95 15.73
N GLU A 84 -16.12 14.16 14.57
CA GLU A 84 -15.78 15.51 14.06
C GLU A 84 -17.00 16.25 13.51
N VAL A 85 -17.96 15.55 12.89
CA VAL A 85 -19.16 16.16 12.28
C VAL A 85 -20.28 16.42 13.30
N THR A 86 -20.25 15.77 14.47
CA THR A 86 -21.28 15.91 15.50
C THR A 86 -21.03 17.09 16.46
N ARG A 87 -19.97 17.89 16.23
CA ARG A 87 -19.62 19.04 17.06
C ARG A 87 -20.09 20.39 16.51
#